data_AF-A0A809Z2Z2-F1
#
_entry.id   AF-A0A809Z2Z2-F1
#
_cell.length_a   1.000
_cell.length_b   1.000
_cell.length_c   1.000
_cell.angle_alpha   90.00
_cell.angle_beta   90.00
_cell.angle_gamma   90.00
#
_symmetry.space_group_name_H-M   'P 1'
#
loop_
_entity.id
_entity.type
_entity.pdbx_description
1 polymer ?
#
loop_
_entity_poly.entity_id
_entity_poly.type
_entity_poly.pdbx_seq_one_letter_code
_entity_poly.pdbx_strand_id
1 'polypeptide(L)'
;MSKADLQSPTDLGANANRDIPAALRALLADVFALYLKTKNFHWHVSGRHFRDYHLLLDEQAEQIFAMTDDIAERARKIGGTTLRSIGHIAREQRILDNDADYVEPQDMLAELRSDNQQLTREMRRVHELCDEYGDVATASLLENWIDETERRIWFLYETGRSGPNS
;
A
#
# COMPACT_ATOMS: atom_id res chain seq x y z
N MET A 1 11.01 -34.52 -4.04
CA MET A 1 10.71 -33.63 -5.18
C MET A 1 11.72 -32.49 -5.14
N SER A 2 12.48 -32.28 -6.21
CA SER A 2 13.36 -31.11 -6.33
C SER A 2 12.50 -29.85 -6.27
N LYS A 3 12.85 -28.91 -5.38
CA LYS A 3 12.18 -27.60 -5.31
C LYS A 3 12.55 -26.88 -6.60
N ALA A 4 11.56 -26.51 -7.42
CA ALA A 4 11.81 -25.77 -8.66
C ALA A 4 12.60 -24.50 -8.34
N ASP A 5 13.64 -24.22 -9.13
CA ASP A 5 14.36 -22.95 -9.02
C ASP A 5 13.46 -21.83 -9.57
N LEU A 6 13.01 -20.97 -8.67
CA LEU A 6 12.12 -19.86 -8.97
C LEU A 6 12.85 -18.52 -9.04
N GLN A 7 14.18 -18.51 -8.88
CA GLN A 7 14.97 -17.29 -8.86
C GLN A 7 15.19 -16.77 -10.29
N SER A 8 14.70 -15.56 -10.55
CA SER A 8 15.06 -14.82 -11.76
C SER A 8 16.52 -14.37 -11.68
N PRO A 9 17.28 -14.39 -12.80
CA PRO A 9 18.65 -13.87 -12.83
C PRO A 9 18.69 -12.36 -12.53
N THR A 10 19.65 -11.95 -11.70
CA THR A 10 19.96 -10.54 -11.38
C THR A 10 21.37 -10.43 -10.82
N ASP A 11 21.99 -9.26 -10.97
CA ASP A 11 23.34 -8.89 -10.52
C ASP A 11 23.38 -8.13 -9.18
N LEU A 12 22.23 -7.89 -8.53
CA LEU A 12 22.12 -7.18 -7.24
C LEU A 12 22.75 -7.94 -6.05
N GLY A 13 23.06 -9.22 -6.23
CA GLY A 13 23.69 -10.07 -5.21
C GLY A 13 22.70 -10.72 -4.24
N ALA A 14 23.19 -11.73 -3.51
CA ALA A 14 22.33 -12.63 -2.75
C ALA A 14 21.57 -11.96 -1.58
N ASN A 15 22.16 -10.94 -0.94
CA ASN A 15 21.52 -10.21 0.15
C ASN A 15 20.36 -9.35 -0.38
N ALA A 16 20.58 -8.58 -1.45
CA ALA A 16 19.53 -7.79 -2.10
C ALA A 16 18.36 -8.66 -2.58
N ASN A 17 18.66 -9.80 -3.21
CA ASN A 17 17.67 -10.76 -3.71
C ASN A 17 16.84 -11.41 -2.59
N ARG A 18 17.35 -11.40 -1.35
CA ARG A 18 16.62 -11.87 -0.17
C ARG A 18 15.78 -10.74 0.43
N ASP A 19 16.40 -9.58 0.64
CA ASP A 19 15.87 -8.54 1.52
C ASP A 19 14.86 -7.62 0.79
N ILE A 20 15.17 -7.17 -0.43
CA ILE A 20 14.27 -6.28 -1.18
C ILE A 20 12.95 -6.99 -1.54
N PRO A 21 12.93 -8.22 -2.10
CA PRO A 21 11.68 -8.91 -2.36
C PRO A 21 10.86 -9.21 -1.11
N ALA A 22 11.52 -9.49 0.02
CA ALA A 22 10.82 -9.71 1.27
C ALA A 22 10.10 -8.42 1.72
N ALA A 23 10.77 -7.27 1.60
CA ALA A 23 10.20 -5.97 1.89
C ALA A 23 9.06 -5.59 0.93
N LEU A 24 9.24 -5.82 -0.38
CA LEU A 24 8.20 -5.59 -1.40
C LEU A 24 6.97 -6.48 -1.19
N ARG A 25 7.15 -7.73 -0.74
CA ARG A 25 6.04 -8.64 -0.42
C ARG A 25 5.23 -8.15 0.77
N ALA A 26 5.88 -7.63 1.82
CA ALA A 26 5.20 -7.01 2.96
C ALA A 26 4.47 -5.72 2.53
N LEU A 27 5.12 -4.90 1.69
CA LEU A 27 4.52 -3.70 1.12
C LEU A 27 3.27 -4.04 0.28
N LEU A 28 3.33 -5.08 -0.55
CA LEU A 28 2.19 -5.53 -1.33
C LEU A 28 1.02 -5.99 -0.45
N ALA A 29 1.31 -6.62 0.70
CA ALA A 29 0.27 -7.02 1.64
C ALA A 29 -0.45 -5.81 2.23
N ASP A 30 0.31 -4.77 2.62
CA ASP A 30 -0.26 -3.49 3.06
C ASP A 30 -1.10 -2.81 1.97
N VAL A 31 -0.63 -2.83 0.72
CA VAL A 31 -1.38 -2.26 -0.41
C VAL A 31 -2.73 -2.96 -0.60
N PHE A 32 -2.78 -4.30 -0.52
CA PHE A 32 -4.05 -5.03 -0.60
C PHE A 32 -4.96 -4.75 0.60
N ALA A 33 -4.41 -4.69 1.81
CA ALA A 33 -5.16 -4.37 3.03
C ALA A 33 -5.80 -2.98 2.93
N LEU A 34 -5.00 -1.98 2.55
CA LEU A 34 -5.46 -0.61 2.38
C LEU A 34 -6.46 -0.47 1.25
N TYR A 35 -6.25 -1.14 0.12
CA TYR A 35 -7.21 -1.20 -0.98
C TYR A 35 -8.58 -1.70 -0.50
N LEU A 36 -8.60 -2.85 0.17
CA LEU A 36 -9.83 -3.45 0.65
C LEU A 36 -10.50 -2.57 1.70
N LYS A 37 -9.76 -2.02 2.65
CA LYS A 37 -10.30 -1.07 3.64
C LYS A 37 -10.88 0.19 2.98
N THR A 38 -10.21 0.71 1.95
CA THR A 38 -10.70 1.89 1.23
C THR A 38 -12.01 1.57 0.51
N LYS A 39 -12.12 0.40 -0.12
CA LYS A 39 -13.37 -0.08 -0.72
C LYS A 39 -14.46 -0.35 0.32
N ASN A 40 -14.09 -0.91 1.47
CA ASN A 40 -14.99 -1.07 2.61
C ASN A 40 -15.63 0.27 2.99
N PHE A 41 -14.81 1.30 3.23
CA PHE A 41 -15.34 2.63 3.58
C PHE A 41 -16.11 3.27 2.41
N HIS A 42 -15.68 3.08 1.17
CA HIS A 42 -16.44 3.53 -0.01
C HIS A 42 -17.85 2.93 -0.08
N TRP A 43 -18.02 1.65 0.29
CA TRP A 43 -19.33 0.99 0.30
C TRP A 43 -20.22 1.44 1.46
N HIS A 44 -19.62 1.73 2.62
CA HIS A 44 -20.36 1.97 3.86
C HIS A 44 -20.43 3.44 4.31
N VAL A 45 -19.72 4.35 3.63
CA VAL A 45 -19.81 5.79 3.92
C VAL A 45 -21.24 6.29 3.72
N SER A 46 -21.68 7.21 4.58
CA SER A 46 -23.03 7.77 4.56
C SER A 46 -23.03 9.25 4.99
N GLY A 47 -24.18 9.89 4.96
CA GLY A 47 -24.36 11.29 5.40
C GLY A 47 -24.33 12.32 4.26
N ARG A 48 -24.33 13.60 4.62
CA ARG A 48 -24.55 14.73 3.70
C ARG A 48 -23.49 14.89 2.60
N HIS A 49 -22.30 14.33 2.81
CA HIS A 49 -21.18 14.36 1.85
C HIS A 49 -21.00 13.02 1.12
N PHE A 50 -22.01 12.14 1.18
CA PHE A 50 -21.94 10.77 0.66
C PHE A 50 -21.32 10.69 -0.73
N ARG A 51 -21.84 11.45 -1.71
CA ARG A 51 -21.37 11.36 -3.09
C ARG A 51 -19.89 11.73 -3.24
N ASP A 52 -19.45 12.79 -2.56
CA ASP A 52 -18.08 13.29 -2.70
C ASP A 52 -17.09 12.33 -2.03
N TYR A 53 -17.43 11.81 -0.85
CA TYR A 53 -16.59 10.82 -0.17
C TYR A 53 -16.58 9.50 -0.94
N HIS A 54 -17.73 9.03 -1.41
CA HIS A 54 -17.83 7.81 -2.18
C HIS A 54 -16.95 7.85 -3.43
N LEU A 55 -16.94 8.96 -4.18
CA LEU A 55 -16.10 9.12 -5.36
C LEU A 55 -14.61 9.27 -5.00
N LEU A 56 -14.28 10.05 -3.98
CA LEU A 56 -12.90 10.20 -3.51
C LEU A 56 -12.29 8.86 -3.10
N LEU A 57 -13.03 8.07 -2.32
CA LEU A 57 -12.56 6.77 -1.85
C LEU A 57 -12.40 5.77 -2.99
N ASP A 58 -13.24 5.83 -4.03
CA ASP A 58 -13.09 4.98 -5.21
C ASP A 58 -11.84 5.36 -6.02
N GLU A 59 -11.63 6.66 -6.25
CA GLU A 59 -10.43 7.17 -6.94
C GLU A 59 -9.14 6.74 -6.21
N GLN A 60 -9.13 6.83 -4.89
CA GLN A 60 -7.98 6.39 -4.09
C GLN A 60 -7.80 4.88 -4.14
N ALA A 61 -8.88 4.10 -4.09
CA ALA A 61 -8.81 2.64 -4.21
C ALA A 61 -8.23 2.21 -5.57
N GLU A 62 -8.62 2.86 -6.66
CA GLU A 62 -8.06 2.61 -8.00
C GLU A 62 -6.54 2.87 -8.03
N GLN A 63 -6.10 4.00 -7.46
CA GLN A 63 -4.67 4.35 -7.37
C GLN A 63 -3.89 3.34 -6.53
N ILE A 64 -4.46 2.89 -5.40
CA ILE A 64 -3.81 1.89 -4.53
C ILE A 64 -3.70 0.56 -5.27
N PHE A 65 -4.77 0.13 -5.95
CA PHE A 65 -4.79 -1.14 -6.67
C PHE A 65 -3.81 -1.16 -7.85
N ALA A 66 -3.62 -0.03 -8.53
CA ALA A 66 -2.69 0.10 -9.64
C ALA A 66 -1.23 -0.24 -9.27
N MET A 67 -0.82 -0.07 -8.01
CA MET A 67 0.53 -0.43 -7.54
C MET A 67 0.77 -1.94 -7.44
N THR A 68 -0.29 -2.74 -7.34
CA THR A 68 -0.19 -4.15 -6.91
C THR A 68 0.65 -5.02 -7.84
N ASP A 69 0.41 -4.93 -9.15
CA ASP A 69 1.10 -5.74 -10.15
C ASP A 69 2.59 -5.37 -10.23
N ASP A 70 2.89 -4.08 -10.31
CA ASP A 70 4.26 -3.58 -10.39
C ASP A 70 5.11 -3.99 -9.17
N ILE A 71 4.55 -3.91 -7.95
CA ILE A 71 5.23 -4.38 -6.74
C ILE A 71 5.48 -5.91 -6.81
N ALA A 72 4.46 -6.67 -7.18
CA ALA A 72 4.54 -8.13 -7.26
C ALA A 72 5.55 -8.60 -8.30
N GLU A 73 5.49 -8.03 -9.50
CA GLU A 73 6.40 -8.32 -10.59
C GLU A 73 7.82 -7.85 -10.28
N ARG A 74 8.00 -6.69 -9.63
CA ARG A 74 9.33 -6.21 -9.26
C ARG A 74 10.04 -7.20 -8.33
N ALA A 75 9.32 -7.70 -7.31
CA ALA A 75 9.86 -8.73 -6.41
C ALA A 75 10.28 -10.01 -7.17
N ARG A 76 9.54 -10.39 -8.23
CA ARG A 76 9.89 -11.53 -9.10
C ARG A 76 11.09 -11.23 -10.01
N LYS A 77 11.18 -10.02 -10.57
CA LYS A 77 12.26 -9.59 -11.47
C LYS A 77 13.63 -9.66 -10.80
N ILE A 78 13.72 -9.40 -9.49
CA ILE A 78 14.98 -9.43 -8.71
C ILE A 78 15.18 -10.73 -7.91
N GLY A 79 14.57 -11.83 -8.37
CA GLY A 79 14.88 -13.18 -7.87
C GLY A 79 14.07 -13.66 -6.67
N GLY A 80 13.23 -12.82 -6.07
CA GLY A 80 12.38 -13.21 -4.94
C GLY A 80 11.02 -13.79 -5.35
N THR A 81 10.21 -14.17 -4.37
CA THR A 81 8.81 -14.57 -4.57
C THR A 81 7.88 -13.60 -3.86
N THR A 82 6.63 -13.54 -4.30
CA THR A 82 5.63 -12.63 -3.76
C THR A 82 4.46 -13.37 -3.07
N LEU A 83 3.41 -12.64 -2.73
CA LEU A 83 2.18 -13.13 -2.11
C LEU A 83 1.53 -14.27 -2.89
N ARG A 84 0.68 -15.03 -2.19
CA ARG A 84 0.10 -16.29 -2.71
C ARG A 84 -1.42 -16.36 -2.58
N SER A 85 -1.98 -15.74 -1.56
CA SER A 85 -3.40 -15.84 -1.23
C SER A 85 -3.79 -14.77 -0.21
N ILE A 86 -5.09 -14.61 0.02
CA ILE A 86 -5.66 -13.73 1.04
C ILE A 86 -5.12 -14.08 2.44
N GLY A 87 -5.04 -15.36 2.78
CA GLY A 87 -4.46 -15.77 4.06
C GLY A 87 -2.95 -15.44 4.18
N HIS A 88 -2.24 -15.32 3.05
CA HIS A 88 -0.85 -14.83 3.06
C HIS A 88 -0.80 -13.31 3.26
N ILE A 89 -1.69 -12.55 2.62
CA ILE A 89 -1.87 -11.10 2.88
C ILE A 89 -2.08 -10.86 4.38
N ALA A 90 -3.06 -11.54 4.98
CA ALA A 90 -3.40 -11.37 6.40
C ALA A 90 -2.26 -11.64 7.38
N ARG A 91 -1.27 -12.48 7.00
CA ARG A 91 -0.09 -12.76 7.85
C ARG A 91 1.05 -11.76 7.66
N GLU A 92 1.09 -11.05 6.54
CA GLU A 92 2.19 -10.16 6.17
C GLU A 92 1.81 -8.68 6.32
N GLN A 93 0.52 -8.36 6.27
CA GLN A 93 0.03 -6.99 6.39
C GLN A 93 0.36 -6.41 7.77
N ARG A 94 0.71 -5.13 7.76
CA ARG A 94 0.94 -4.25 8.91
C ARG A 94 -0.19 -3.25 9.05
N ILE A 95 -0.85 -2.90 7.94
CA ILE A 95 -2.13 -2.17 7.95
C ILE A 95 -3.21 -3.14 8.43
N LEU A 96 -3.91 -2.75 9.50
CA LEU A 96 -4.96 -3.57 10.10
C LEU A 96 -6.25 -3.46 9.31
N ASP A 97 -7.06 -4.51 9.27
CA ASP A 97 -8.42 -4.46 8.74
C ASP A 97 -9.35 -3.67 9.68
N ASN A 98 -10.52 -3.28 9.17
CA ASN A 98 -11.59 -2.69 9.97
C ASN A 98 -12.91 -3.40 9.64
N ASP A 99 -13.34 -4.28 10.55
CA ASP A 99 -14.57 -5.08 10.44
C ASP A 99 -15.72 -4.50 11.30
N ALA A 100 -15.61 -3.24 11.75
CA ALA A 100 -16.65 -2.64 12.58
C ALA A 100 -17.97 -2.52 11.79
N ASP A 101 -19.09 -2.84 12.46
CA ASP A 101 -20.43 -2.73 11.86
C ASP A 101 -20.77 -1.30 11.39
N TYR A 102 -20.15 -0.30 12.02
CA TYR A 102 -20.31 1.11 11.67
C TYR A 102 -19.07 1.91 12.04
N VAL A 103 -18.71 2.87 11.18
CA VAL A 103 -17.65 3.85 11.39
C VAL A 103 -18.20 5.21 10.96
N GLU A 104 -17.98 6.26 11.75
CA GLU A 104 -18.39 7.60 11.35
C GLU A 104 -17.57 8.07 10.13
N PRO A 105 -18.16 8.78 9.15
CA PRO A 105 -17.45 9.20 7.95
C PRO A 105 -16.16 9.98 8.20
N GLN A 106 -16.10 10.79 9.27
CA GLN A 106 -14.88 11.51 9.65
C GLN A 106 -13.80 10.59 10.18
N ASP A 107 -14.18 9.56 10.93
CA ASP A 107 -13.24 8.55 11.44
C ASP A 107 -12.71 7.69 10.29
N MET A 108 -13.54 7.35 9.29
CA MET A 108 -13.10 6.68 8.07
C MET A 108 -11.98 7.45 7.35
N LEU A 109 -12.16 8.76 7.15
CA LEU A 109 -11.16 9.62 6.51
C LEU A 109 -9.88 9.73 7.35
N ALA A 110 -10.02 9.89 8.67
CA ALA A 110 -8.89 10.00 9.58
C ALA A 110 -8.07 8.69 9.64
N GLU A 111 -8.74 7.54 9.64
CA GLU A 111 -8.12 6.21 9.62
C GLU A 111 -7.36 5.97 8.32
N LEU A 112 -8.00 6.17 7.16
CA LEU A 112 -7.31 6.01 5.87
C LEU A 112 -6.13 6.97 5.72
N ARG A 113 -6.22 8.18 6.29
CA ARG A 113 -5.08 9.11 6.30
C ARG A 113 -3.92 8.54 7.11
N SER A 114 -4.19 8.00 8.30
CA SER A 114 -3.18 7.36 9.14
C SER A 114 -2.54 6.14 8.47
N ASP A 115 -3.36 5.33 7.80
CA ASP A 115 -2.89 4.14 7.09
C ASP A 115 -2.03 4.50 5.87
N ASN A 116 -2.41 5.53 5.10
CA ASN A 116 -1.55 6.04 4.03
C ASN A 116 -0.24 6.61 4.60
N GLN A 117 -0.26 7.31 5.74
CA GLN A 117 0.96 7.76 6.40
C GLN A 117 1.86 6.59 6.85
N GLN A 118 1.27 5.48 7.29
CA GLN A 118 2.01 4.25 7.57
C GLN A 118 2.63 3.70 6.28
N LEU A 119 1.85 3.55 5.22
CA LEU A 119 2.32 3.07 3.93
C LEU A 119 3.48 3.91 3.39
N THR A 120 3.42 5.24 3.45
CA THR A 120 4.52 6.14 3.06
C THR A 120 5.78 5.88 3.89
N ARG A 121 5.67 5.66 5.20
CA ARG A 121 6.83 5.33 6.04
C ARG A 121 7.45 4.00 5.65
N GLU A 122 6.63 3.00 5.34
CA GLU A 122 7.15 1.70 4.89
C GLU A 122 7.79 1.80 3.51
N MET A 123 7.21 2.54 2.56
CA MET A 123 7.83 2.79 1.25
C MET A 123 9.19 3.46 1.38
N ARG A 124 9.34 4.45 2.27
CA ARG A 124 10.63 5.10 2.56
C ARG A 124 11.68 4.12 3.11
N ARG A 125 11.27 3.20 3.99
CA ARG A 125 12.19 2.15 4.49
C ARG A 125 12.62 1.18 3.39
N VAL A 126 11.71 0.81 2.48
CA VAL A 126 12.10 -0.02 1.33
C VAL A 126 13.03 0.76 0.40
N HIS A 127 12.80 2.06 0.22
CA HIS A 127 13.65 2.92 -0.59
C HIS A 127 15.07 3.00 -0.01
N GLU A 128 15.23 3.21 1.30
CA GLU A 128 16.53 3.17 1.99
C GLU A 128 17.26 1.82 1.80
N LEU A 129 16.51 0.71 1.81
CA LEU A 129 17.06 -0.62 1.54
C LEU A 129 17.52 -0.78 0.08
N CYS A 130 16.80 -0.18 -0.86
CA CYS A 130 17.20 -0.14 -2.26
C CYS A 130 18.49 0.66 -2.45
N ASP A 131 18.64 1.79 -1.75
CA ASP A 131 19.87 2.59 -1.78
C ASP A 131 21.07 1.81 -1.22
N GLU A 132 20.89 1.04 -0.14
CA GLU A 132 21.95 0.18 0.44
C GLU A 132 22.49 -0.84 -0.57
N TYR A 133 21.60 -1.44 -1.37
CA TYR A 133 21.95 -2.48 -2.34
C TYR A 133 22.10 -1.99 -3.78
N GLY A 134 21.97 -0.68 -4.03
CA GLY A 134 22.09 -0.10 -5.37
C GLY A 134 20.95 -0.46 -6.33
N ASP A 135 19.77 -0.82 -5.82
CA ASP A 135 18.59 -1.11 -6.65
C ASP A 135 17.83 0.17 -7.05
N VAL A 136 18.39 0.88 -8.02
CA VAL A 136 17.85 2.15 -8.54
C VAL A 136 16.44 2.00 -9.13
N ALA A 137 16.13 0.85 -9.73
CA ALA A 137 14.83 0.64 -10.38
C ALA A 137 13.69 0.48 -9.37
N THR A 138 13.91 -0.25 -8.27
CA THR A 138 12.91 -0.32 -7.19
C THR A 138 12.78 1.02 -6.47
N ALA A 139 13.89 1.71 -6.20
CA ALA A 139 13.88 3.06 -5.60
C ALA A 139 13.04 4.05 -6.42
N SER A 140 13.22 4.07 -7.75
CA SER A 140 12.48 4.97 -8.64
C SER A 140 10.97 4.70 -8.67
N LEU A 141 10.53 3.43 -8.59
CA LEU A 141 9.11 3.10 -8.44
C LEU A 141 8.56 3.63 -7.12
N LEU A 142 9.29 3.42 -6.02
CA LEU A 142 8.90 3.86 -4.69
C LEU A 142 8.79 5.39 -4.58
N GLU A 143 9.68 6.15 -5.23
CA GLU A 143 9.62 7.63 -5.25
C GLU A 143 8.29 8.15 -5.80
N ASN A 144 7.81 7.59 -6.92
CA ASN A 144 6.52 7.96 -7.50
C ASN A 144 5.37 7.58 -6.56
N TRP A 145 5.38 6.36 -6.02
CA TRP A 145 4.32 5.91 -5.11
C TRP A 145 4.31 6.65 -3.78
N ILE A 146 5.46 7.11 -3.29
CA ILE A 146 5.56 7.98 -2.12
C ILE A 146 4.79 9.28 -2.37
N ASP A 147 5.07 9.98 -3.48
CA ASP A 147 4.37 11.24 -3.83
C ASP A 147 2.86 11.01 -4.01
N GLU A 148 2.47 9.96 -4.73
CA GLU A 148 1.06 9.61 -4.92
C GLU A 148 0.36 9.31 -3.59
N THR A 149 1.05 8.64 -2.66
CA THR A 149 0.53 8.37 -1.31
C THR A 149 0.42 9.65 -0.49
N GLU A 150 1.39 10.56 -0.58
CA GLU A 150 1.34 11.88 0.07
C GLU A 150 0.19 12.74 -0.47
N ARG A 151 -0.11 12.65 -1.76
CA ARG A 151 -1.30 13.28 -2.34
C ARG A 151 -2.58 12.72 -1.71
N ARG A 152 -2.70 11.40 -1.56
CA ARG A 152 -3.88 10.80 -0.89
C ARG A 152 -4.02 11.27 0.55
N ILE A 153 -2.90 11.37 1.29
CA ILE A 153 -2.86 11.91 2.66
C ILE A 153 -3.37 13.36 2.69
N TRP A 154 -2.90 14.20 1.77
CA TRP A 154 -3.32 15.60 1.67
C TRP A 154 -4.82 15.73 1.40
N PHE A 155 -5.34 14.99 0.42
CA PHE A 155 -6.77 15.02 0.10
C PHE A 155 -7.63 14.57 1.29
N LEU A 156 -7.27 13.45 1.95
CA LEU A 156 -8.01 12.97 3.13
C LEU A 156 -7.94 13.97 4.29
N TYR A 157 -6.78 14.61 4.48
CA TYR A 157 -6.63 15.65 5.51
C TYR A 157 -7.56 16.83 5.24
N GLU A 158 -7.49 17.45 4.06
CA GLU A 158 -8.31 18.63 3.74
C GLU A 158 -9.81 18.30 3.73
N THR A 159 -10.18 17.11 3.23
CA THR A 159 -11.57 16.62 3.23
C THR A 159 -12.13 16.41 4.63
N GLY A 160 -11.28 15.96 5.57
CA GLY A 160 -11.65 15.72 6.96
C GLY A 160 -11.54 16.95 7.87
N ARG A 161 -11.21 18.14 7.35
CA ARG A 161 -11.13 19.35 8.18
C ARG A 161 -12.53 19.80 8.59
N SER A 162 -12.72 19.92 9.90
CA SER A 162 -13.78 20.72 10.48
C SER A 162 -13.50 22.21 10.22
N GLY A 163 -14.50 22.96 9.75
CA GLY A 163 -14.38 24.40 9.56
C GLY A 163 -14.21 25.12 10.90
N PRO A 164 -13.81 26.40 10.92
CA PRO A 164 -13.61 27.13 12.18
C PRO A 164 -14.86 27.26 13.07
N ASN A 165 -16.05 26.88 12.57
CA ASN A 165 -17.34 26.97 13.28
C ASN A 165 -18.16 25.65 13.29
N SER A 166 -17.54 24.49 13.06
CA SER A 166 -18.20 23.18 13.17
C SER A 166 -17.88 22.50 14.50
#